data_AF-A0A9D5UB58-F1
#
_entry.id   AF-A0A9D5UB58-F1
#
_cell.length_a   1.000
_cell.length_b   1.000
_cell.length_c   1.000
_cell.angle_alpha   90.00
_cell.angle_beta   90.00
_cell.angle_gamma   90.00
#
_symmetry.space_group_name_H-M   'P 1'
#
loop_
_entity.id
_entity.type
_entity.pdbx_description
1 polymer ?
#
loop_
_entity_poly.entity_id
_entity_poly.type
_entity_poly.pdbx_seq_one_letter_code
_entity_poly.pdbx_strand_id
1 'polypeptide(L)'
;MVVIYFLAILGFGAFFGRYTKTTKDFFLAGQKFSWWLIATSCVASLVGSYSFVKYSEMSFKHGFSGTYGYLNDWFWMPFWILGWLPIIYFTRTTSVPEYFERRFGRDARAAATVIILLYMIGYISINLVTMATALDPLLGWGKFNLAVIVAVICAIYVTAGGQTSVIMTDLAQGFLLLIAGVAILFLGVAYVGGWQSFWNALPGSFKHALPNFAADPNFSTAGVFWQDGMANSAAFWFMNQGIILRFLSAKSVEDGRKAATATLLVLMPLAAIAVCDAGWIGRAMVNLNLGQIPADVDPRQIFVVVTERICRPGVFGLVLAALTAALMSTIDTLINAVSAVTVNDLYRPYLARNRSDRHYLAAARWISLAAAGLGVALYPVFNQKSLYVAHGAFTAAITPPMVVAIVLGMAWRRYNRWGVLATLIGGALAIFASFARPGLLSPFRIGAVGDEYIRAYYGLVVCLVLGVAASLLSRRPEPQRLAGYVWGPQRALMRMFKGSEPNLAKGEVAACTTQLDEQLAEGTVRAPASAMRTMQARPGDLVLVSRPGWWHGGVLAAHARLGEPLPDGEPMRIPRDVLAQLSIPEGRTAHVEKIF
;
A
#
# COMPACT_ATOMS: atom_id res chain seq x y z
N MET A 1 -21.59 -12.86 13.03
CA MET A 1 -20.38 -12.01 13.10
C MET A 1 -20.03 -11.36 11.76
N VAL A 2 -19.87 -12.12 10.67
CA VAL A 2 -19.52 -11.57 9.35
C VAL A 2 -20.50 -10.49 8.85
N VAL A 3 -21.82 -10.67 9.01
CA VAL A 3 -22.82 -9.64 8.66
C VAL A 3 -22.65 -8.37 9.49
N ILE A 4 -22.43 -8.51 10.81
CA ILE A 4 -22.18 -7.37 11.71
C ILE A 4 -20.91 -6.64 11.27
N TYR A 5 -19.85 -7.38 10.92
CA TYR A 5 -18.62 -6.84 10.38
C TYR A 5 -18.86 -6.04 9.09
N PHE A 6 -19.63 -6.57 8.13
CA PHE A 6 -19.96 -5.85 6.90
C PHE A 6 -20.71 -4.55 7.16
N LEU A 7 -21.73 -4.58 8.02
CA LEU A 7 -22.49 -3.38 8.40
C LEU A 7 -21.60 -2.36 9.13
N ALA A 8 -20.72 -2.83 10.01
CA ALA A 8 -19.81 -1.97 10.76
C ALA A 8 -18.81 -1.27 9.84
N ILE A 9 -18.16 -1.99 8.92
CA ILE A 9 -17.20 -1.40 7.98
C ILE A 9 -17.89 -0.46 6.99
N LEU A 10 -19.06 -0.83 6.48
CA LEU A 10 -19.84 0.05 5.62
C LEU A 10 -20.20 1.36 6.33
N GLY A 11 -20.71 1.27 7.57
CA GLY A 11 -21.04 2.43 8.39
C GLY A 11 -19.81 3.28 8.73
N PHE A 12 -18.70 2.64 9.09
CA PHE A 12 -17.44 3.32 9.43
C PHE A 12 -16.87 4.05 8.21
N GLY A 13 -16.78 3.38 7.06
CA GLY A 13 -16.30 3.97 5.81
C GLY A 13 -17.20 5.12 5.32
N ALA A 14 -18.53 4.96 5.38
CA ALA A 14 -19.46 6.01 5.00
C ALA A 14 -19.39 7.23 5.94
N PHE A 15 -19.24 6.99 7.26
CA PHE A 15 -19.10 8.06 8.25
C PHE A 15 -17.90 8.96 7.96
N PHE A 16 -16.73 8.38 7.67
CA PHE A 16 -15.54 9.16 7.33
C PHE A 16 -15.60 9.79 5.92
N GLY A 17 -16.47 9.28 5.04
CA GLY A 17 -16.67 9.86 3.72
C GLY A 17 -17.23 11.29 3.73
N ARG A 18 -17.88 11.71 4.82
CA ARG A 18 -18.39 13.09 4.98
C ARG A 18 -17.28 14.15 5.01
N TYR A 19 -16.04 13.74 5.28
CA TYR A 19 -14.88 14.63 5.31
C TYR A 19 -14.27 14.86 3.92
N THR A 20 -14.77 14.17 2.88
CA THR A 20 -14.24 14.25 1.51
C THR A 20 -15.04 15.25 0.68
N LYS A 21 -14.48 16.46 0.51
CA LYS A 21 -15.15 17.58 -0.18
C LYS A 21 -14.47 17.99 -1.49
N THR A 22 -13.19 17.69 -1.64
CA THR A 22 -12.38 18.05 -2.82
C THR A 22 -11.72 16.83 -3.46
N THR A 23 -11.19 16.97 -4.68
CA THR A 23 -10.38 15.90 -5.31
C THR A 23 -9.14 15.57 -4.48
N LYS A 24 -8.55 16.58 -3.82
CA LYS A 24 -7.39 16.39 -2.92
C LYS A 24 -7.78 15.54 -1.70
N ASP A 25 -8.97 15.75 -1.14
CA ASP A 25 -9.47 14.90 -0.05
C ASP A 25 -9.75 13.48 -0.53
N PHE A 26 -10.29 13.34 -1.74
CA PHE A 26 -10.67 12.05 -2.29
C PHE A 26 -9.45 11.16 -2.58
N PHE A 27 -8.39 11.68 -3.19
CA PHE A 27 -7.22 10.85 -3.52
C PHE A 27 -6.11 10.89 -2.47
N LEU A 28 -5.95 12.02 -1.76
CA LEU A 28 -4.83 12.24 -0.86
C LEU A 28 -5.27 12.47 0.59
N ALA A 29 -6.54 12.34 0.92
CA ALA A 29 -7.07 12.58 2.27
C ALA A 29 -6.69 13.96 2.83
N GLY A 30 -6.47 14.97 1.97
CA GLY A 30 -6.03 16.30 2.39
C GLY A 30 -4.56 16.39 2.80
N GLN A 31 -3.80 15.29 2.70
CA GLN A 31 -2.40 15.16 3.13
C GLN A 31 -2.19 15.49 4.61
N LYS A 32 -3.07 15.03 5.49
CA LYS A 32 -3.09 15.44 6.92
C LYS A 32 -2.86 14.28 7.89
N PHE A 33 -2.69 13.06 7.41
CA PHE A 33 -2.65 11.89 8.29
C PHE A 33 -1.31 11.68 8.97
N SER A 34 -1.40 11.25 10.23
CA SER A 34 -0.24 10.85 11.04
C SER A 34 0.28 9.48 10.61
N TRP A 35 1.58 9.27 10.84
CA TRP A 35 2.27 8.05 10.40
C TRP A 35 1.62 6.72 10.82
N TRP A 36 1.02 6.64 12.01
CA TRP A 36 0.46 5.40 12.53
C TRP A 36 -0.79 4.94 11.77
N LEU A 37 -1.61 5.87 11.25
CA LEU A 37 -2.73 5.54 10.38
C LEU A 37 -2.23 4.95 9.05
N ILE A 38 -1.23 5.60 8.46
CA ILE A 38 -0.61 5.15 7.21
C ILE A 38 0.02 3.77 7.40
N ALA A 39 0.72 3.54 8.51
CA ALA A 39 1.37 2.27 8.80
C ALA A 39 0.39 1.11 8.93
N THR A 40 -0.68 1.28 9.72
CA THR A 40 -1.71 0.25 9.90
C THR A 40 -2.46 -0.01 8.60
N SER A 41 -2.77 1.05 7.85
CA SER A 41 -3.44 0.92 6.55
C SER A 41 -2.55 0.19 5.53
N CYS A 42 -1.23 0.42 5.54
CA CYS A 42 -0.32 -0.36 4.71
C CYS A 42 -0.34 -1.85 5.08
N VAL A 43 -0.33 -2.20 6.37
CA VAL A 43 -0.31 -3.62 6.76
C VAL A 43 -1.62 -4.33 6.45
N ALA A 44 -2.77 -3.65 6.59
CA ALA A 44 -4.07 -4.21 6.22
C ALA A 44 -4.14 -4.59 4.74
N SER A 45 -3.60 -3.74 3.85
CA SER A 45 -3.51 -4.06 2.42
C SER A 45 -2.41 -5.06 2.08
N LEU A 46 -1.35 -5.12 2.89
CA LEU A 46 -0.23 -6.05 2.70
C LEU A 46 -0.65 -7.48 3.03
N VAL A 47 -1.49 -7.66 4.04
CA VAL A 47 -2.17 -8.94 4.28
C VAL A 47 -3.35 -9.07 3.32
N GLY A 48 -3.02 -9.41 2.07
CA GLY A 48 -3.99 -9.55 1.01
C GLY A 48 -4.86 -10.80 1.11
N SER A 49 -5.77 -10.90 0.15
CA SER A 49 -6.83 -11.90 0.06
C SER A 49 -6.43 -13.36 0.33
N TYR A 50 -5.29 -13.78 -0.18
CA TYR A 50 -4.85 -15.17 -0.09
C TYR A 50 -3.89 -15.46 1.08
N SER A 51 -3.51 -14.44 1.85
CA SER A 51 -2.33 -14.50 2.70
C SER A 51 -2.43 -15.55 3.82
N PHE A 52 -3.54 -15.57 4.57
CA PHE A 52 -3.74 -16.56 5.63
C PHE A 52 -3.66 -17.99 5.10
N VAL A 53 -4.27 -18.26 3.95
CA VAL A 53 -4.26 -19.59 3.33
C VAL A 53 -2.87 -19.94 2.81
N LYS A 54 -2.25 -19.05 2.01
CA LYS A 54 -0.94 -19.24 1.40
C LYS A 54 0.15 -19.47 2.44
N TYR A 55 0.26 -18.56 3.42
CA TYR A 55 1.39 -18.54 4.32
C TYR A 55 1.25 -19.54 5.47
N SER A 56 0.01 -19.94 5.81
CA SER A 56 -0.21 -21.13 6.63
C SER A 56 0.17 -22.42 5.88
N GLU A 57 -0.15 -22.54 4.58
CA GLU A 57 0.31 -23.67 3.77
C GLU A 57 1.85 -23.75 3.75
N MET A 58 2.52 -22.64 3.42
CA MET A 58 3.99 -22.59 3.36
C MET A 58 4.61 -22.89 4.73
N SER A 59 4.05 -22.35 5.80
CA SER A 59 4.56 -22.57 7.16
C SER A 59 4.33 -23.99 7.66
N PHE A 60 3.24 -24.64 7.23
CA PHE A 60 2.99 -26.05 7.51
C PHE A 60 3.99 -26.98 6.80
N LYS A 61 4.44 -26.62 5.60
CA LYS A 61 5.39 -27.41 4.80
C LYS A 61 6.86 -27.11 5.12
N HIS A 62 7.19 -25.84 5.37
CA HIS A 62 8.57 -25.34 5.37
C HIS A 62 8.96 -24.54 6.63
N GLY A 63 8.08 -24.45 7.64
CA GLY A 63 8.38 -23.80 8.91
C GLY A 63 8.53 -22.29 8.84
N PHE A 64 9.53 -21.72 9.53
CA PHE A 64 9.71 -20.26 9.57
C PHE A 64 10.05 -19.64 8.22
N SER A 65 10.57 -20.41 7.27
CA SER A 65 10.81 -19.90 5.91
C SER A 65 9.52 -19.43 5.21
N GLY A 66 8.35 -19.86 5.67
CA GLY A 66 7.06 -19.31 5.24
C GLY A 66 6.90 -17.80 5.48
N THR A 67 7.64 -17.19 6.41
CA THR A 67 7.54 -15.75 6.70
C THR A 67 8.26 -14.85 5.70
N TYR A 68 9.08 -15.40 4.79
CA TYR A 68 9.90 -14.62 3.87
C TYR A 68 9.11 -13.63 3.04
N GLY A 69 7.90 -13.99 2.61
CA GLY A 69 7.03 -13.08 1.86
C GLY A 69 6.74 -11.75 2.57
N TYR A 70 6.90 -11.67 3.89
CA TYR A 70 6.72 -10.46 4.70
C TYR A 70 8.03 -9.89 5.26
N LEU A 71 9.13 -10.63 5.24
CA LEU A 71 10.38 -10.22 5.89
C LEU A 71 11.48 -9.82 4.91
N ASN A 72 11.22 -9.81 3.60
CA ASN A 72 12.24 -9.59 2.57
C ASN A 72 12.37 -8.12 2.10
N ASP A 73 11.48 -7.23 2.54
CA ASP A 73 11.35 -5.85 2.02
C ASP A 73 12.50 -4.90 2.42
N TRP A 74 13.36 -5.31 3.36
CA TRP A 74 14.42 -4.49 3.97
C TRP A 74 15.38 -3.88 2.96
N PHE A 75 15.73 -4.60 1.88
CA PHE A 75 16.63 -4.10 0.85
C PHE A 75 16.11 -2.81 0.18
N TRP A 76 14.79 -2.72 0.01
CA TRP A 76 14.15 -1.61 -0.71
C TRP A 76 13.86 -0.38 0.16
N MET A 77 13.82 -0.54 1.49
CA MET A 77 13.42 0.55 2.38
C MET A 77 14.30 1.80 2.28
N PRO A 78 15.64 1.71 2.22
CA PRO A 78 16.47 2.92 2.04
C PRO A 78 16.12 3.68 0.75
N PHE A 79 15.91 2.96 -0.36
CA PHE A 79 15.53 3.53 -1.65
C PHE A 79 14.14 4.19 -1.61
N TRP A 80 13.21 3.61 -0.85
CA TRP A 80 11.89 4.18 -0.62
C TRP A 80 11.95 5.46 0.23
N ILE A 81 12.48 5.37 1.45
CA ILE A 81 12.46 6.42 2.49
C ILE A 81 13.31 7.64 2.12
N LEU A 82 14.45 7.41 1.45
CA LEU A 82 15.41 8.46 1.10
C LEU A 82 15.27 8.97 -0.34
N GLY A 83 14.79 8.12 -1.24
CA GLY A 83 14.67 8.41 -2.67
C GLY A 83 13.23 8.66 -3.10
N TRP A 84 12.46 7.60 -3.30
CA TRP A 84 11.16 7.67 -3.98
C TRP A 84 10.13 8.51 -3.22
N LEU A 85 9.95 8.26 -1.92
CA LEU A 85 8.95 8.96 -1.09
C LEU A 85 9.17 10.51 -1.11
N PRO A 86 10.38 11.03 -0.82
CA PRO A 86 10.63 12.47 -0.96
C PRO A 86 10.36 13.01 -2.37
N ILE A 87 10.73 12.27 -3.42
CA ILE A 87 10.50 12.70 -4.81
C ILE A 87 9.00 12.89 -5.04
N ILE A 88 8.19 11.83 -4.90
CA ILE A 88 6.76 11.90 -5.20
C ILE A 88 6.01 12.94 -4.34
N TYR A 89 6.40 13.06 -3.07
CA TYR A 89 5.75 13.97 -2.14
C TYR A 89 6.04 15.43 -2.50
N PHE A 90 7.32 15.79 -2.68
CA PHE A 90 7.71 17.18 -2.90
C PHE A 90 7.51 17.65 -4.34
N THR A 91 7.50 16.77 -5.35
CA THR A 91 7.13 17.14 -6.72
C THR A 91 5.62 17.21 -6.93
N ARG A 92 4.83 16.84 -5.91
CA ARG A 92 3.37 16.69 -5.98
C ARG A 92 2.94 15.77 -7.11
N THR A 93 3.69 14.68 -7.28
CA THR A 93 3.40 13.67 -8.30
C THR A 93 2.44 12.65 -7.69
N THR A 94 1.24 12.61 -8.26
CA THR A 94 0.11 11.86 -7.69
C THR A 94 0.02 10.44 -8.21
N SER A 95 0.71 10.12 -9.31
CA SER A 95 0.71 8.80 -9.90
C SER A 95 2.03 8.42 -10.56
N VAL A 96 2.25 7.11 -10.72
CA VAL A 96 3.43 6.60 -11.45
C VAL A 96 3.46 7.08 -12.90
N PRO A 97 2.36 7.04 -13.69
CA PRO A 97 2.42 7.53 -15.07
C PRO A 97 2.72 9.04 -15.16
N GLU A 98 2.24 9.85 -14.22
CA GLU A 98 2.60 11.26 -14.13
C GLU A 98 4.12 11.43 -13.93
N TYR A 99 4.74 10.64 -13.04
CA TYR A 99 6.19 10.64 -12.87
C TYR A 99 6.90 10.33 -14.20
N PHE A 100 6.42 9.33 -14.94
CA PHE A 100 7.01 8.94 -16.23
C PHE A 100 6.89 10.07 -17.26
N GLU A 101 5.78 10.82 -17.29
CA GLU A 101 5.67 12.00 -18.17
C GLU A 101 6.72 13.04 -17.82
N ARG A 102 6.79 13.43 -16.55
CA ARG A 102 7.67 14.53 -16.12
C ARG A 102 9.15 14.18 -16.31
N ARG A 103 9.51 12.91 -16.14
CA ARG A 103 10.89 12.42 -16.26
C ARG A 103 11.32 12.02 -17.67
N PHE A 104 10.40 11.49 -18.49
CA PHE A 104 10.73 10.88 -19.78
C PHE A 104 9.87 11.36 -20.97
N GLY A 105 8.71 11.96 -20.72
CA GLY A 105 7.81 12.50 -21.73
C GLY A 105 6.53 11.67 -21.94
N ARG A 106 5.66 12.16 -22.83
CA ARG A 106 4.29 11.65 -23.04
C ARG A 106 4.20 10.18 -23.42
N ASP A 107 5.11 9.68 -24.25
CA ASP A 107 5.09 8.27 -24.67
C ASP A 107 5.31 7.32 -23.48
N ALA A 108 6.19 7.71 -22.55
CA ALA A 108 6.45 6.94 -21.34
C ALA A 108 5.23 6.95 -20.41
N ARG A 109 4.51 8.09 -20.32
CA ARG A 109 3.22 8.18 -19.62
C ARG A 109 2.21 7.22 -20.23
N ALA A 110 2.01 7.28 -21.55
CA ALA A 110 1.02 6.45 -22.23
C ALA A 110 1.29 4.95 -21.99
N ALA A 111 2.55 4.52 -22.13
CA ALA A 111 2.95 3.14 -21.86
C ALA A 111 2.66 2.75 -20.39
N ALA A 112 3.11 3.57 -19.42
CA ALA A 112 2.89 3.31 -17.99
C ALA A 112 1.40 3.29 -17.61
N THR A 113 0.59 4.22 -18.15
CA THR A 113 -0.86 4.29 -17.88
C THR A 113 -1.56 3.03 -18.35
N VAL A 114 -1.31 2.58 -19.59
CA VAL A 114 -1.95 1.37 -20.14
C VAL A 114 -1.56 0.15 -19.32
N ILE A 115 -0.26 -0.02 -19.04
CA ILE A 115 0.28 -1.14 -18.27
C ILE A 115 -0.34 -1.19 -16.86
N ILE A 116 -0.32 -0.07 -16.14
CA ILE A 116 -0.80 -0.01 -14.75
C ILE A 116 -2.32 -0.18 -14.68
N LEU A 117 -3.10 0.42 -15.58
CA LEU A 117 -4.55 0.25 -15.58
C LEU A 117 -4.97 -1.19 -15.89
N LEU A 118 -4.36 -1.83 -16.90
CA LEU A 118 -4.63 -3.23 -17.21
C LEU A 118 -4.27 -4.15 -16.04
N TYR A 119 -3.12 -3.90 -15.40
CA TYR A 119 -2.71 -4.59 -14.18
C TYR A 119 -3.76 -4.43 -13.07
N MET A 120 -4.11 -3.21 -12.67
CA MET A 120 -5.00 -2.96 -11.53
C MET A 120 -6.43 -3.46 -11.79
N ILE A 121 -7.00 -3.26 -12.98
CA ILE A 121 -8.37 -3.69 -13.30
C ILE A 121 -8.48 -5.22 -13.28
N GLY A 122 -7.52 -5.92 -13.91
CA GLY A 122 -7.49 -7.39 -13.84
C GLY A 122 -7.28 -7.89 -12.41
N TYR A 123 -6.45 -7.18 -11.65
CA TYR A 123 -6.14 -7.55 -10.27
C TYR A 123 -7.32 -7.36 -9.31
N ILE A 124 -8.22 -6.40 -9.54
CA ILE A 124 -9.50 -6.30 -8.81
C ILE A 124 -10.29 -7.61 -8.97
N SER A 125 -10.48 -8.06 -10.22
CA SER A 125 -11.27 -9.26 -10.50
C SER A 125 -10.65 -10.53 -9.92
N ILE A 126 -9.34 -10.67 -9.99
CA ILE A 126 -8.62 -11.81 -9.40
C ILE A 126 -8.71 -11.82 -7.89
N ASN A 127 -8.64 -10.66 -7.24
CA ASN A 127 -8.85 -10.59 -5.80
C ASN A 127 -10.30 -10.99 -5.43
N LEU A 128 -11.30 -10.63 -6.24
CA LEU A 128 -12.68 -11.10 -6.05
C LEU A 128 -12.81 -12.62 -6.20
N VAL A 129 -12.18 -13.24 -7.21
CA VAL A 129 -12.17 -14.70 -7.41
C VAL A 129 -11.48 -15.42 -6.24
N THR A 130 -10.32 -14.91 -5.84
CA THR A 130 -9.51 -15.47 -4.76
C THR A 130 -10.27 -15.39 -3.44
N MET A 131 -10.89 -14.24 -3.18
CA MET A 131 -11.74 -14.03 -2.01
C MET A 131 -12.92 -14.96 -1.97
N ALA A 132 -13.68 -15.03 -3.06
CA ALA A 132 -14.86 -15.87 -3.14
C ALA A 132 -14.49 -17.34 -2.93
N THR A 133 -13.34 -17.77 -3.45
CA THR A 133 -12.84 -19.14 -3.25
C THR A 133 -12.46 -19.43 -1.80
N ALA A 134 -11.92 -18.44 -1.07
CA ALA A 134 -11.57 -18.60 0.34
C ALA A 134 -12.80 -18.58 1.27
N LEU A 135 -13.80 -17.74 0.98
CA LEU A 135 -14.96 -17.54 1.86
C LEU A 135 -16.14 -18.49 1.59
N ASP A 136 -16.30 -18.96 0.36
CA ASP A 136 -17.45 -19.80 -0.01
C ASP A 136 -17.53 -21.12 0.77
N PRO A 137 -16.43 -21.87 1.02
CA PRO A 137 -16.48 -23.06 1.87
C PRO A 137 -16.93 -22.77 3.32
N LEU A 138 -16.76 -21.54 3.78
CA LEU A 138 -17.01 -21.11 5.16
C LEU A 138 -18.43 -20.54 5.33
N LEU A 139 -18.98 -19.92 4.28
CA LEU A 139 -20.26 -19.21 4.31
C LEU A 139 -21.37 -19.90 3.51
N GLY A 140 -21.02 -20.61 2.44
CA GLY A 140 -21.98 -21.31 1.57
C GLY A 140 -22.90 -20.39 0.76
N TRP A 141 -22.55 -19.12 0.57
CA TRP A 141 -23.41 -18.12 -0.09
C TRP A 141 -23.30 -18.10 -1.62
N GLY A 142 -22.39 -18.91 -2.18
CA GLY A 142 -22.07 -18.93 -3.60
C GLY A 142 -20.98 -17.92 -3.94
N LYS A 143 -19.93 -18.41 -4.61
CA LYS A 143 -18.75 -17.61 -4.97
C LYS A 143 -19.07 -16.30 -5.68
N PHE A 144 -19.93 -16.34 -6.70
CA PHE A 144 -20.28 -15.14 -7.46
C PHE A 144 -21.05 -14.12 -6.61
N ASN A 145 -21.98 -14.58 -5.77
CA ASN A 145 -22.74 -13.70 -4.87
C ASN A 145 -21.80 -13.02 -3.86
N LEU A 146 -20.85 -13.77 -3.29
CA LEU A 146 -19.83 -13.22 -2.41
C LEU A 146 -19.00 -12.13 -3.10
N ALA A 147 -18.57 -12.36 -4.35
CA ALA A 147 -17.86 -11.37 -5.14
C ALA A 147 -18.69 -10.10 -5.35
N VAL A 148 -19.97 -10.23 -5.71
CA VAL A 148 -20.88 -9.09 -5.90
C VAL A 148 -21.07 -8.32 -4.59
N ILE A 149 -21.37 -9.00 -3.49
CA ILE A 149 -21.59 -8.39 -2.18
C ILE A 149 -20.38 -7.56 -1.75
N VAL A 150 -19.18 -8.14 -1.83
CA VAL A 150 -17.95 -7.45 -1.44
C VAL A 150 -17.64 -6.29 -2.36
N ALA A 151 -17.76 -6.47 -3.69
CA ALA A 151 -17.55 -5.38 -4.64
C ALA A 151 -18.50 -4.21 -4.38
N VAL A 152 -19.78 -4.48 -4.09
CA VAL A 152 -20.78 -3.45 -3.76
C VAL A 152 -20.42 -2.73 -2.47
N ILE A 153 -20.08 -3.45 -1.40
CA ILE A 153 -19.71 -2.83 -0.11
C ILE A 153 -18.49 -1.93 -0.30
N CYS A 154 -17.42 -2.43 -0.94
CA CYS A 154 -16.22 -1.64 -1.25
C CYS A 154 -16.55 -0.42 -2.12
N ALA A 155 -17.36 -0.59 -3.16
CA ALA A 155 -17.75 0.50 -4.05
C ALA A 155 -18.47 1.62 -3.30
N ILE A 156 -19.38 1.31 -2.37
CA ILE A 156 -20.16 2.31 -1.65
C ILE A 156 -19.25 3.22 -0.82
N TYR A 157 -18.41 2.67 0.06
CA TYR A 157 -17.61 3.51 0.95
C TYR A 157 -16.43 4.18 0.24
N VAL A 158 -15.82 3.53 -0.77
CA VAL A 158 -14.77 4.16 -1.59
C VAL A 158 -15.34 5.32 -2.40
N THR A 159 -16.53 5.15 -2.99
CA THR A 159 -17.18 6.23 -3.75
C THR A 159 -17.58 7.39 -2.82
N ALA A 160 -17.98 7.10 -1.58
CA ALA A 160 -18.32 8.13 -0.61
C ALA A 160 -17.08 8.97 -0.23
N GLY A 161 -15.99 8.33 0.19
CA GLY A 161 -14.88 9.04 0.85
C GLY A 161 -13.48 8.86 0.29
N GLY A 162 -13.30 8.04 -0.75
CA GLY A 162 -12.01 7.78 -1.38
C GLY A 162 -10.96 7.30 -0.37
N GLN A 163 -9.75 7.86 -0.48
CA GLN A 163 -8.59 7.52 0.33
C GLN A 163 -8.82 7.70 1.83
N THR A 164 -9.62 8.68 2.25
CA THR A 164 -9.96 8.87 3.68
C THR A 164 -10.74 7.67 4.22
N SER A 165 -11.76 7.22 3.49
CA SER A 165 -12.56 6.06 3.90
C SER A 165 -11.72 4.78 3.88
N VAL A 166 -10.92 4.57 2.83
CA VAL A 166 -10.03 3.40 2.70
C VAL A 166 -9.07 3.31 3.89
N ILE A 167 -8.35 4.38 4.23
CA ILE A 167 -7.39 4.37 5.35
C ILE A 167 -8.10 4.09 6.70
N MET A 168 -9.32 4.60 6.88
CA MET A 168 -10.07 4.40 8.11
C MET A 168 -10.63 2.98 8.21
N THR A 169 -11.21 2.44 7.14
CA THR A 169 -11.67 1.04 7.14
C THR A 169 -10.49 0.10 7.35
N ASP A 170 -9.35 0.37 6.71
CA ASP A 170 -8.13 -0.39 6.90
C ASP A 170 -7.60 -0.34 8.34
N LEU A 171 -7.75 0.78 9.05
CA LEU A 171 -7.36 0.88 10.45
C LEU A 171 -8.11 -0.16 11.29
N ALA A 172 -9.43 -0.20 11.13
CA ALA A 172 -10.28 -1.17 11.84
C ALA A 172 -9.95 -2.61 11.43
N GLN A 173 -9.76 -2.84 10.12
CA GLN A 173 -9.43 -4.15 9.56
C GLN A 173 -8.05 -4.64 10.00
N GLY A 174 -7.05 -3.76 10.04
CA GLY A 174 -5.69 -4.07 10.48
C GLY A 174 -5.62 -4.47 11.96
N PHE A 175 -6.36 -3.77 12.84
CA PHE A 175 -6.47 -4.19 14.24
C PHE A 175 -7.19 -5.53 14.38
N LEU A 176 -8.32 -5.69 13.69
CA LEU A 176 -9.08 -6.94 13.70
C LEU A 176 -8.20 -8.13 13.26
N LEU A 177 -7.38 -7.92 12.23
CA LEU A 177 -6.43 -8.89 11.72
C LEU A 177 -5.37 -9.27 12.73
N LEU A 178 -4.70 -8.28 13.32
CA LEU A 178 -3.63 -8.52 14.28
C LEU A 178 -4.16 -9.21 15.55
N ILE A 179 -5.33 -8.78 16.03
CA ILE A 179 -5.99 -9.42 17.19
C ILE A 179 -6.35 -10.87 16.86
N ALA A 180 -6.95 -11.14 15.69
CA ALA A 180 -7.34 -12.49 15.30
C ALA A 180 -6.13 -13.42 15.13
N GLY A 181 -5.08 -12.96 14.45
CA GLY A 181 -3.85 -13.75 14.28
C GLY A 181 -3.17 -14.03 15.61
N VAL A 182 -2.91 -13.00 16.42
CA VAL A 182 -2.29 -13.22 17.74
C VAL A 182 -3.13 -14.16 18.62
N ALA A 183 -4.47 -14.06 18.55
CA ALA A 183 -5.34 -14.99 19.27
C ALA A 183 -5.19 -16.44 18.78
N ILE A 184 -5.10 -16.67 17.47
CA ILE A 184 -4.88 -18.02 16.89
C ILE A 184 -3.57 -18.61 17.42
N LEU A 185 -2.47 -17.84 17.40
CA LEU A 185 -1.19 -18.29 17.94
C LEU A 185 -1.31 -18.74 19.41
N PHE A 186 -1.85 -17.90 20.29
CA PHE A 186 -1.95 -18.23 21.72
C PHE A 186 -2.89 -19.40 21.99
N LEU A 187 -4.03 -19.46 21.31
CA LEU A 187 -4.98 -20.57 21.44
C LEU A 187 -4.37 -21.88 20.95
N GLY A 188 -3.69 -21.86 19.81
CA GLY A 188 -3.04 -23.04 19.25
C GLY A 188 -1.88 -23.53 20.11
N VAL A 189 -1.03 -22.62 20.62
CA VAL A 189 0.03 -22.96 21.57
C VAL A 189 -0.54 -23.58 22.84
N ALA A 190 -1.62 -23.03 23.39
CA ALA A 190 -2.30 -23.61 24.55
C ALA A 190 -2.88 -25.00 24.23
N TYR A 191 -3.49 -25.16 23.06
CA TYR A 191 -4.09 -26.42 22.60
C TYR A 191 -3.05 -27.55 22.48
N VAL A 192 -1.83 -27.26 22.03
CA VAL A 192 -0.76 -28.25 21.92
C VAL A 192 0.01 -28.50 23.23
N GLY A 193 -0.43 -27.92 24.35
CA GLY A 193 0.17 -28.15 25.67
C GLY A 193 1.23 -27.11 26.09
N GLY A 194 1.21 -25.92 25.50
CA GLY A 194 2.09 -24.79 25.85
C GLY A 194 3.30 -24.62 24.94
N TRP A 195 4.04 -23.53 25.14
CA TRP A 195 5.13 -23.10 24.22
C TRP A 195 6.25 -24.14 24.09
N GLN A 196 6.62 -24.79 25.19
CA GLN A 196 7.67 -25.82 25.16
C GLN A 196 7.27 -27.03 24.33
N SER A 197 6.02 -27.50 24.48
CA SER A 197 5.45 -28.60 23.70
C SER A 197 5.38 -28.22 22.22
N PHE A 198 4.85 -27.04 21.91
CA PHE A 198 4.81 -26.47 20.56
C PHE A 198 6.20 -26.45 19.91
N TRP A 199 7.18 -25.85 20.58
CA TRP A 199 8.54 -25.71 20.03
C TRP A 199 9.22 -27.06 19.81
N ASN A 200 9.04 -28.00 20.74
CA ASN A 200 9.65 -29.33 20.64
C ASN A 200 8.97 -30.21 19.58
N ALA A 201 7.68 -29.99 19.31
CA ALA A 201 6.94 -30.71 18.27
C ALA A 201 7.37 -30.33 16.85
N LEU A 202 7.96 -29.15 16.65
CA LEU A 202 8.43 -28.72 15.33
C LEU A 202 9.79 -29.36 14.95
N PRO A 203 9.94 -29.87 13.72
CA PRO A 203 11.22 -30.39 13.24
C PRO A 203 12.35 -29.35 13.30
N GLY A 204 13.60 -29.79 13.43
CA GLY A 204 14.76 -28.89 13.42
C GLY A 204 14.84 -28.01 12.17
N SER A 205 14.55 -28.58 11.00
CA SER A 205 14.53 -27.85 9.72
C SER A 205 13.50 -26.72 9.67
N PHE A 206 12.41 -26.81 10.42
CA PHE A 206 11.38 -25.77 10.49
C PHE A 206 11.87 -24.54 11.25
N LYS A 207 12.92 -24.70 12.06
CA LYS A 207 13.49 -23.65 12.93
C LYS A 207 14.58 -22.83 12.24
N HIS A 208 14.99 -23.22 11.03
CA HIS A 208 16.07 -22.56 10.31
C HIS A 208 15.60 -21.23 9.68
N ALA A 209 16.47 -20.21 9.77
CA ALA A 209 16.18 -18.88 9.26
C ALA A 209 16.33 -18.74 7.73
N LEU A 210 17.12 -19.59 7.07
CA LEU A 210 17.39 -19.61 5.60
C LEU A 210 17.59 -21.06 5.08
N PRO A 211 16.60 -21.98 5.18
CA PRO A 211 16.76 -23.35 4.72
C PRO A 211 16.70 -23.45 3.19
N ASN A 212 17.21 -24.58 2.67
CA ASN A 212 17.05 -24.97 1.25
C ASN A 212 17.38 -23.84 0.26
N PHE A 213 18.58 -23.25 0.36
CA PHE A 213 18.95 -22.05 -0.40
C PHE A 213 18.58 -22.12 -1.88
N ALA A 214 18.93 -23.22 -2.55
CA ALA A 214 18.62 -23.46 -3.97
C ALA A 214 18.26 -24.93 -4.25
N ALA A 215 17.81 -25.67 -3.24
CA ALA A 215 17.60 -27.13 -3.35
C ALA A 215 16.15 -27.52 -3.65
N ASP A 216 15.17 -26.68 -3.26
CA ASP A 216 13.74 -26.94 -3.48
C ASP A 216 13.24 -26.16 -4.71
N PRO A 217 12.74 -26.83 -5.77
CA PRO A 217 12.22 -26.17 -6.95
C PRO A 217 10.96 -25.35 -6.68
N ASN A 218 10.16 -25.75 -5.70
CA ASN A 218 8.86 -25.16 -5.40
C ASN A 218 8.93 -24.09 -4.32
N PHE A 219 9.90 -24.16 -3.40
CA PHE A 219 10.06 -23.18 -2.31
C PHE A 219 11.49 -23.11 -1.79
N SER A 220 12.32 -22.30 -2.44
CA SER A 220 13.73 -22.08 -2.08
C SER A 220 13.98 -20.65 -1.64
N THR A 221 14.93 -20.46 -0.71
CA THR A 221 15.29 -19.12 -0.24
C THR A 221 15.74 -18.20 -1.39
N ALA A 222 16.56 -18.70 -2.32
CA ALA A 222 17.02 -17.93 -3.48
C ALA A 222 15.85 -17.58 -4.43
N GLY A 223 14.93 -18.52 -4.65
CA GLY A 223 13.76 -18.27 -5.50
C GLY A 223 12.85 -17.19 -4.91
N VAL A 224 12.49 -17.35 -3.63
CA VAL A 224 11.65 -16.38 -2.90
C VAL A 224 12.34 -15.02 -2.79
N PHE A 225 13.67 -14.97 -2.63
CA PHE A 225 14.42 -13.72 -2.64
C PHE A 225 14.27 -12.97 -3.98
N TRP A 226 14.48 -13.63 -5.12
CA TRP A 226 14.40 -12.96 -6.42
C TRP A 226 12.97 -12.59 -6.84
N GLN A 227 12.00 -13.46 -6.56
CA GLN A 227 10.61 -13.19 -6.90
C GLN A 227 9.95 -12.26 -5.88
N ASP A 228 9.87 -12.66 -4.62
CA ASP A 228 9.15 -11.89 -3.61
C ASP A 228 10.00 -10.70 -3.14
N GLY A 229 11.24 -10.93 -2.71
CA GLY A 229 12.09 -9.86 -2.14
C GLY A 229 12.55 -8.79 -3.14
N MET A 230 12.96 -9.18 -4.35
CA MET A 230 13.51 -8.24 -5.33
C MET A 230 12.45 -7.69 -6.27
N ALA A 231 11.57 -8.52 -6.83
CA ALA A 231 10.57 -8.07 -7.80
C ALA A 231 9.27 -7.60 -7.13
N ASN A 232 8.61 -8.44 -6.32
CA ASN A 232 7.30 -8.12 -5.76
C ASN A 232 7.36 -7.03 -4.67
N SER A 233 8.34 -7.06 -3.75
CA SER A 233 8.52 -6.00 -2.76
C SER A 233 8.77 -4.66 -3.44
N ALA A 234 9.62 -4.62 -4.47
CA ALA A 234 9.83 -3.39 -5.23
C ALA A 234 8.55 -2.91 -5.93
N ALA A 235 7.77 -3.81 -6.53
CA ALA A 235 6.48 -3.44 -7.09
C ALA A 235 5.52 -2.90 -6.03
N PHE A 236 5.48 -3.52 -4.85
CA PHE A 236 4.63 -3.09 -3.76
C PHE A 236 4.95 -1.67 -3.29
N TRP A 237 6.23 -1.35 -3.08
CA TRP A 237 6.62 -0.03 -2.64
C TRP A 237 6.55 0.98 -3.79
N PHE A 238 7.28 0.75 -4.88
CA PHE A 238 7.52 1.77 -5.91
C PHE A 238 6.43 1.89 -6.97
N MET A 239 5.70 0.80 -7.26
CA MET A 239 4.73 0.75 -8.36
C MET A 239 3.26 0.78 -7.88
N ASN A 240 2.97 0.21 -6.71
CA ASN A 240 1.59 0.09 -6.23
C ASN A 240 0.99 1.47 -5.94
N GLN A 241 0.10 1.88 -6.82
CA GLN A 241 -0.54 3.19 -6.75
C GLN A 241 -1.35 3.39 -5.46
N GLY A 242 -1.97 2.34 -4.93
CA GLY A 242 -2.69 2.42 -3.66
C GLY A 242 -1.79 2.71 -2.48
N ILE A 243 -0.60 2.08 -2.43
CA ILE A 243 0.43 2.34 -1.41
C ILE A 243 0.98 3.76 -1.57
N ILE A 244 1.31 4.18 -2.80
CA ILE A 244 1.76 5.54 -3.10
C ILE A 244 0.77 6.59 -2.56
N LEU A 245 -0.54 6.41 -2.80
CA LEU A 245 -1.56 7.34 -2.31
C LEU A 245 -1.60 7.42 -0.77
N ARG A 246 -1.37 6.31 -0.06
CA ARG A 246 -1.30 6.30 1.42
C ARG A 246 -0.15 7.17 1.92
N PHE A 247 1.02 7.02 1.34
CA PHE A 247 2.17 7.82 1.73
C PHE A 247 2.04 9.29 1.34
N LEU A 248 1.39 9.58 0.20
CA LEU A 248 1.06 10.96 -0.19
C LEU A 248 -0.02 11.59 0.73
N SER A 249 -0.82 10.79 1.42
CA SER A 249 -1.77 11.24 2.45
C SER A 249 -1.13 11.62 3.80
N ALA A 250 0.14 11.32 3.99
CA ALA A 250 0.85 11.70 5.21
C ALA A 250 1.00 13.23 5.34
N LYS A 251 0.94 13.73 6.57
CA LYS A 251 1.11 15.17 6.87
C LYS A 251 2.48 15.73 6.53
N SER A 252 3.48 14.86 6.44
CA SER A 252 4.85 15.21 6.09
C SER A 252 5.59 14.00 5.53
N VAL A 253 6.70 14.24 4.84
CA VAL A 253 7.62 13.15 4.44
C VAL A 253 8.12 12.40 5.68
N GLU A 254 8.37 13.11 6.79
CA GLU A 254 8.86 12.49 8.02
C GLU A 254 7.83 11.51 8.62
N ASP A 255 6.54 11.85 8.59
CA ASP A 255 5.47 10.90 8.93
C ASP A 255 5.42 9.72 7.96
N GLY A 256 5.63 9.97 6.67
CA GLY A 256 5.78 8.88 5.69
C GLY A 256 6.96 7.96 6.02
N ARG A 257 8.10 8.48 6.49
CA ARG A 257 9.24 7.65 6.90
C ARG A 257 8.95 6.83 8.15
N LYS A 258 8.35 7.45 9.17
CA LYS A 258 7.91 6.77 10.38
C LYS A 258 6.92 5.65 10.03
N ALA A 259 5.99 5.91 9.11
CA ALA A 259 5.02 4.93 8.66
C ALA A 259 5.70 3.74 7.99
N ALA A 260 6.57 3.98 7.00
CA ALA A 260 7.30 2.92 6.30
C ALA A 260 8.16 2.09 7.28
N THR A 261 8.84 2.76 8.21
CA THR A 261 9.69 2.10 9.22
C THR A 261 8.87 1.25 10.18
N ALA A 262 7.74 1.76 10.68
CA ALA A 262 6.84 1.02 11.56
C ALA A 262 6.19 -0.16 10.83
N THR A 263 5.79 0.01 9.56
CA THR A 263 5.28 -1.07 8.73
C THR A 263 6.32 -2.17 8.59
N LEU A 264 7.56 -1.85 8.18
CA LEU A 264 8.61 -2.84 7.98
C LEU A 264 9.03 -3.54 9.29
N LEU A 265 9.38 -2.76 10.32
CA LEU A 265 10.08 -3.31 11.50
C LEU A 265 9.13 -3.88 12.55
N VAL A 266 7.85 -3.47 12.55
CA VAL A 266 6.89 -3.87 13.57
C VAL A 266 5.72 -4.62 12.95
N LEU A 267 5.00 -3.98 12.03
CA LEU A 267 3.72 -4.53 11.56
C LEU A 267 3.88 -5.72 10.62
N MET A 268 4.90 -5.74 9.74
CA MET A 268 5.16 -6.87 8.85
C MET A 268 5.58 -8.13 9.61
N PRO A 269 6.48 -8.09 10.62
CA PRO A 269 6.74 -9.24 11.48
C PRO A 269 5.50 -9.77 12.20
N LEU A 270 4.67 -8.87 12.75
CA LEU A 270 3.42 -9.26 13.41
C LEU A 270 2.43 -9.88 12.41
N ALA A 271 2.32 -9.31 11.21
CA ALA A 271 1.51 -9.85 10.13
C ALA A 271 2.01 -11.23 9.69
N ALA A 272 3.34 -11.41 9.56
CA ALA A 272 3.94 -12.69 9.22
C ALA A 272 3.59 -13.76 10.25
N ILE A 273 3.68 -13.45 11.54
CA ILE A 273 3.23 -14.34 12.62
C ILE A 273 1.74 -14.66 12.45
N ALA A 274 0.90 -13.64 12.28
CA ALA A 274 -0.55 -13.78 12.17
C ALA A 274 -1.01 -14.66 11.00
N VAL A 275 -0.30 -14.67 9.87
CA VAL A 275 -0.70 -15.46 8.69
C VAL A 275 -0.05 -16.85 8.63
N CYS A 276 1.04 -17.06 9.37
CA CYS A 276 1.81 -18.30 9.36
C CYS A 276 1.49 -19.23 10.53
N ASP A 277 0.99 -18.68 11.64
CA ASP A 277 0.81 -19.39 12.90
C ASP A 277 0.00 -20.69 12.79
N ALA A 278 -1.12 -20.69 12.09
CA ALA A 278 -1.95 -21.87 11.89
C ALA A 278 -1.20 -22.98 11.16
N GLY A 279 -0.25 -22.63 10.28
CA GLY A 279 0.63 -23.59 9.63
C GLY A 279 1.60 -24.25 10.61
N TRP A 280 2.26 -23.45 11.47
CA TRP A 280 3.16 -23.99 12.50
C TRP A 280 2.40 -24.84 13.52
N ILE A 281 1.26 -24.34 14.01
CA ILE A 281 0.39 -25.04 14.95
C ILE A 281 -0.11 -26.33 14.32
N GLY A 282 -0.58 -26.29 13.08
CA GLY A 282 -1.04 -27.48 12.35
C GLY A 282 0.05 -28.55 12.24
N ARG A 283 1.31 -28.15 11.97
CA ARG A 283 2.43 -29.11 11.94
C ARG A 283 2.68 -29.72 13.33
N ALA A 284 2.66 -28.90 14.38
CA ALA A 284 2.81 -29.39 15.75
C ALA A 284 1.67 -30.34 16.14
N MET A 285 0.42 -30.03 15.78
CA MET A 285 -0.74 -30.89 16.02
C MET A 285 -0.60 -32.25 15.34
N VAL A 286 -0.18 -32.29 14.06
CA VAL A 286 0.09 -33.54 13.34
C VAL A 286 1.19 -34.35 14.03
N ASN A 287 2.30 -33.71 14.39
CA ASN A 287 3.43 -34.41 15.02
C ASN A 287 3.12 -34.92 16.44
N LEU A 288 2.18 -34.29 17.15
CA LEU A 288 1.70 -34.70 18.47
C LEU A 288 0.45 -35.61 18.40
N ASN A 289 -0.03 -35.95 17.21
CA ASN A 289 -1.30 -36.68 16.99
C ASN A 289 -2.52 -36.02 17.66
N LEU A 290 -2.57 -34.68 17.68
CA LEU A 290 -3.66 -33.88 18.26
C LEU A 290 -4.67 -33.45 17.20
N GLY A 291 -5.91 -33.21 17.64
CA GLY A 291 -6.98 -32.63 16.80
C GLY A 291 -7.48 -33.53 15.66
N GLN A 292 -7.01 -34.79 15.59
CA GLN A 292 -7.38 -35.76 14.54
C GLN A 292 -7.19 -35.20 13.12
N ILE A 293 -6.12 -34.44 12.91
CA ILE A 293 -5.75 -33.94 11.58
C ILE A 293 -5.15 -35.12 10.79
N PRO A 294 -5.72 -35.49 9.62
CA PRO A 294 -5.17 -36.54 8.78
C PRO A 294 -3.74 -36.21 8.36
N ALA A 295 -2.87 -37.23 8.26
CA ALA A 295 -1.48 -37.04 7.85
C ALA A 295 -1.36 -36.54 6.39
N ASP A 296 -2.37 -36.83 5.58
CA ASP A 296 -2.52 -36.47 4.17
C ASP A 296 -3.43 -35.24 3.95
N VAL A 297 -3.72 -34.47 5.01
CA VAL A 297 -4.50 -33.22 4.90
C VAL A 297 -3.93 -32.33 3.79
N ASP A 298 -4.79 -31.80 2.93
CA ASP A 298 -4.39 -30.80 1.93
C ASP A 298 -3.81 -29.59 2.69
N PRO A 299 -2.51 -29.27 2.52
CA PRO A 299 -1.89 -28.15 3.21
C PRO A 299 -2.57 -26.80 2.94
N ARG A 300 -3.30 -26.65 1.83
CA ARG A 300 -4.10 -25.45 1.52
C ARG A 300 -5.27 -25.25 2.46
N GLN A 301 -5.73 -26.30 3.13
CA GLN A 301 -6.85 -26.24 4.07
C GLN A 301 -6.40 -26.08 5.51
N ILE A 302 -5.08 -26.12 5.79
CA ILE A 302 -4.56 -26.19 7.15
C ILE A 302 -5.01 -25.01 8.02
N PHE A 303 -5.12 -23.81 7.45
CA PHE A 303 -5.61 -22.64 8.17
C PHE A 303 -7.02 -22.87 8.71
N VAL A 304 -7.92 -23.35 7.85
CA VAL A 304 -9.33 -23.60 8.20
C VAL A 304 -9.43 -24.75 9.20
N VAL A 305 -8.74 -25.87 8.94
CA VAL A 305 -8.76 -27.05 9.81
C VAL A 305 -8.25 -26.69 11.21
N VAL A 306 -7.13 -26.00 11.32
CA VAL A 306 -6.57 -25.63 12.63
C VAL A 306 -7.49 -24.67 13.37
N THR A 307 -7.96 -23.62 12.70
CA THR A 307 -8.84 -22.63 13.34
C THR A 307 -10.17 -23.24 13.79
N GLU A 308 -10.75 -24.16 13.03
CA GLU A 308 -11.96 -24.89 13.43
C GLU A 308 -11.73 -25.74 14.70
N ARG A 309 -10.56 -26.36 14.84
CA ARG A 309 -10.25 -27.24 15.99
C ARG A 309 -9.93 -26.48 17.27
N ILE A 310 -9.30 -25.31 17.17
CA ILE A 310 -8.83 -24.56 18.33
C ILE A 310 -9.80 -23.45 18.76
N CYS A 311 -10.64 -22.93 17.86
CA CYS A 311 -11.52 -21.82 18.16
C CYS A 311 -12.91 -22.25 18.62
N ARG A 312 -13.45 -21.58 19.65
CA ARG A 312 -14.88 -21.64 19.96
C ARG A 312 -15.69 -20.85 18.91
N PRO A 313 -17.00 -21.11 18.73
CA PRO A 313 -17.80 -20.49 17.66
C PRO A 313 -17.70 -18.96 17.56
N GLY A 314 -17.66 -18.25 18.70
CA GLY A 314 -17.51 -16.79 18.71
C GLY A 314 -16.15 -16.30 18.19
N VAL A 315 -15.07 -16.96 18.59
CA VAL A 315 -13.70 -16.64 18.15
C VAL A 315 -13.52 -17.02 16.68
N PHE A 316 -14.07 -18.17 16.26
CA PHE A 316 -14.05 -18.58 14.86
C PHE A 316 -14.75 -17.53 13.97
N GLY A 317 -15.89 -17.01 14.42
CA GLY A 317 -16.58 -15.91 13.72
C GLY A 317 -15.75 -14.61 13.63
N LEU A 318 -14.90 -14.32 14.62
CA LEU A 318 -13.95 -13.20 14.58
C LEU A 318 -12.85 -13.44 13.55
N VAL A 319 -12.29 -14.66 13.49
CA VAL A 319 -11.30 -15.06 12.49
C VAL A 319 -11.87 -14.93 11.07
N LEU A 320 -13.10 -15.38 10.84
CA LEU A 320 -13.78 -15.21 9.56
C LEU A 320 -13.99 -13.73 9.20
N ALA A 321 -14.33 -12.89 10.17
CA ALA A 321 -14.43 -11.45 9.96
C ALA A 321 -13.05 -10.83 9.62
N ALA A 322 -11.98 -11.24 10.31
CA ALA A 322 -10.62 -10.80 10.05
C ALA A 322 -10.10 -11.21 8.66
N LEU A 323 -10.39 -12.45 8.25
CA LEU A 323 -10.12 -12.94 6.91
C LEU A 323 -10.87 -12.09 5.87
N THR A 324 -12.17 -11.88 6.08
CA THR A 324 -13.01 -11.02 5.21
C THR A 324 -12.49 -9.58 5.17
N ALA A 325 -11.93 -9.07 6.27
CA ALA A 325 -11.31 -7.76 6.37
C ALA A 325 -10.06 -7.58 5.52
N ALA A 326 -9.08 -8.48 5.68
CA ALA A 326 -7.89 -8.54 4.82
C ALA A 326 -8.25 -8.57 3.33
N LEU A 327 -9.24 -9.39 3.00
CA LEU A 327 -9.74 -9.59 1.66
C LEU A 327 -10.28 -8.29 1.02
N MET A 328 -11.03 -7.50 1.78
CA MET A 328 -11.67 -6.28 1.28
C MET A 328 -10.69 -5.11 1.10
N SER A 329 -9.72 -4.97 2.01
CA SER A 329 -8.70 -3.88 2.02
C SER A 329 -7.83 -3.84 0.77
N THR A 330 -7.69 -4.96 0.06
CA THR A 330 -6.96 -4.96 -1.22
C THR A 330 -7.85 -4.44 -2.35
N ILE A 331 -9.13 -4.81 -2.35
CA ILE A 331 -10.08 -4.50 -3.42
C ILE A 331 -10.42 -3.01 -3.43
N ASP A 332 -10.73 -2.43 -2.27
CA ASP A 332 -11.05 -1.00 -2.15
C ASP A 332 -9.86 -0.09 -2.51
N THR A 333 -8.65 -0.49 -2.14
CA THR A 333 -7.39 0.14 -2.52
C THR A 333 -7.24 0.20 -4.03
N LEU A 334 -7.48 -0.93 -4.71
CA LEU A 334 -7.36 -1.00 -6.16
C LEU A 334 -8.45 -0.19 -6.86
N ILE A 335 -9.69 -0.19 -6.36
CA ILE A 335 -10.77 0.65 -6.88
C ILE A 335 -10.38 2.14 -6.80
N ASN A 336 -9.88 2.59 -5.65
CA ASN A 336 -9.45 3.98 -5.47
C ASN A 336 -8.24 4.31 -6.37
N ALA A 337 -7.28 3.40 -6.49
CA ALA A 337 -6.10 3.57 -7.34
C ALA A 337 -6.45 3.65 -8.84
N VAL A 338 -7.36 2.80 -9.33
CA VAL A 338 -7.89 2.88 -10.70
C VAL A 338 -8.57 4.22 -10.93
N SER A 339 -9.37 4.70 -9.98
CA SER A 339 -9.99 6.01 -10.05
C SER A 339 -8.95 7.13 -10.13
N ALA A 340 -7.93 7.11 -9.27
CA ALA A 340 -6.87 8.11 -9.24
C ALA A 340 -6.10 8.18 -10.56
N VAL A 341 -5.65 7.03 -11.09
CA VAL A 341 -4.91 6.98 -12.36
C VAL A 341 -5.82 7.35 -13.52
N THR A 342 -7.06 6.88 -13.56
CA THR A 342 -7.97 7.25 -14.64
C THR A 342 -8.27 8.75 -14.64
N VAL A 343 -8.52 9.35 -13.48
CA VAL A 343 -8.81 10.80 -13.39
C VAL A 343 -7.58 11.63 -13.73
N ASN A 344 -6.44 11.35 -13.09
CA ASN A 344 -5.24 12.18 -13.21
C ASN A 344 -4.43 11.87 -14.48
N ASP A 345 -4.48 10.63 -14.98
CA ASP A 345 -3.65 10.18 -16.10
C ASP A 345 -4.35 10.10 -17.45
N LEU A 346 -5.67 9.92 -17.46
CA LEU A 346 -6.45 9.79 -18.69
C LEU A 346 -7.47 10.92 -18.86
N TYR A 347 -8.35 11.10 -17.88
CA TYR A 347 -9.51 11.97 -17.97
C TYR A 347 -9.14 13.45 -17.99
N ARG A 348 -8.43 13.93 -16.97
CA ARG A 348 -7.99 15.33 -16.86
C ARG A 348 -7.08 15.79 -18.01
N PRO A 349 -6.06 15.01 -18.43
CA PRO A 349 -5.12 15.47 -19.46
C PRO A 349 -5.65 15.33 -20.90
N TYR A 350 -6.54 14.36 -21.18
CA TYR A 350 -6.93 14.04 -22.56
C TYR A 350 -8.42 14.25 -22.86
N LEU A 351 -9.33 13.96 -21.92
CA LEU A 351 -10.78 14.01 -22.19
C LEU A 351 -11.44 15.31 -21.69
N ALA A 352 -11.03 15.84 -20.54
CA ALA A 352 -11.69 16.96 -19.87
C ALA A 352 -10.67 17.88 -19.20
N ARG A 353 -10.04 18.75 -20.00
CA ARG A 353 -9.08 19.76 -19.53
C ARG A 353 -9.79 20.94 -18.84
N ASN A 354 -9.13 21.55 -17.87
CA ASN A 354 -9.53 22.82 -17.21
C ASN A 354 -10.97 22.83 -16.64
N ARG A 355 -11.46 21.70 -16.12
CA ARG A 355 -12.75 21.65 -15.42
C ARG A 355 -12.61 22.04 -13.95
N SER A 356 -13.73 22.29 -13.27
CA SER A 356 -13.75 22.61 -11.84
C SER A 356 -13.39 21.40 -10.99
N ASP A 357 -12.95 21.61 -9.75
CA ASP A 357 -12.65 20.51 -8.82
C ASP A 357 -13.88 19.62 -8.56
N ARG A 358 -15.07 20.22 -8.46
CA ARG A 358 -16.34 19.50 -8.31
C ARG A 358 -16.60 18.50 -9.45
N HIS A 359 -16.24 18.87 -10.68
CA HIS A 359 -16.35 17.99 -11.85
C HIS A 359 -15.43 16.78 -11.72
N TYR A 360 -14.17 17.01 -11.35
CA TYR A 360 -13.20 15.92 -11.19
C TYR A 360 -13.52 15.01 -10.00
N LEU A 361 -14.05 15.56 -8.91
CA LEU A 361 -14.54 14.77 -7.79
C LEU A 361 -15.73 13.89 -8.20
N ALA A 362 -16.69 14.44 -8.95
CA ALA A 362 -17.80 13.64 -9.49
C ALA A 362 -17.30 12.53 -10.43
N ALA A 363 -16.34 12.85 -11.32
CA ALA A 363 -15.72 11.86 -12.19
C ALA A 363 -15.00 10.75 -11.40
N ALA A 364 -14.25 11.10 -10.35
CA ALA A 364 -13.57 10.14 -9.48
C ALA A 364 -14.55 9.16 -8.82
N ARG A 365 -15.72 9.66 -8.39
CA ARG A 365 -16.79 8.83 -7.81
C ARG A 365 -17.38 7.86 -8.83
N TRP A 366 -17.73 8.36 -10.02
CA TRP A 366 -18.27 7.51 -11.09
C TRP A 366 -17.27 6.46 -11.58
N ILE A 367 -16.00 6.82 -11.71
CA ILE A 367 -14.95 5.89 -12.11
C ILE A 367 -14.73 4.82 -11.03
N SER A 368 -14.84 5.15 -9.74
CA SER A 368 -14.75 4.17 -8.65
C SER A 368 -15.85 3.12 -8.76
N LEU A 369 -17.09 3.55 -8.99
CA LEU A 369 -18.23 2.64 -9.26
C LEU A 369 -17.99 1.79 -10.51
N ALA A 370 -17.52 2.40 -11.60
CA ALA A 370 -17.22 1.70 -12.84
C ALA A 370 -16.11 0.67 -12.67
N ALA A 371 -15.06 0.97 -11.91
CA ALA A 371 -13.96 0.05 -11.63
C ALA A 371 -14.43 -1.18 -10.84
N ALA A 372 -15.28 -0.98 -9.82
CA ALA A 372 -15.88 -2.08 -9.08
C ALA A 372 -16.79 -2.95 -9.97
N GLY A 373 -17.66 -2.31 -10.77
CA GLY A 373 -18.53 -3.00 -11.72
C GLY A 373 -17.75 -3.80 -12.77
N LEU A 374 -16.66 -3.23 -13.29
CA LEU A 374 -15.78 -3.92 -14.24
C LEU A 374 -15.07 -5.12 -13.60
N GLY A 375 -14.64 -4.99 -12.34
CA GLY A 375 -14.07 -6.10 -11.58
C GLY A 375 -15.03 -7.30 -11.46
N VAL A 376 -16.30 -7.02 -11.17
CA VAL A 376 -17.38 -8.04 -11.14
C VAL A 376 -17.67 -8.58 -12.54
N ALA A 377 -17.76 -7.72 -13.56
CA ALA A 377 -18.02 -8.15 -14.93
C ALA A 377 -16.92 -9.07 -15.48
N LEU A 378 -15.67 -8.86 -15.06
CA LEU A 378 -14.52 -9.70 -15.42
C LEU A 378 -14.41 -10.97 -14.56
N TYR A 379 -15.21 -11.12 -13.50
CA TYR A 379 -15.16 -12.30 -12.62
C TYR A 379 -15.30 -13.63 -13.39
N PRO A 380 -16.29 -13.82 -14.30
CA PRO A 380 -16.44 -15.10 -15.01
C PRO A 380 -15.24 -15.43 -15.90
N VAL A 381 -14.55 -14.40 -16.39
CA VAL A 381 -13.34 -14.50 -17.22
C VAL A 381 -12.19 -15.02 -16.36
N PHE A 382 -11.91 -14.39 -15.22
CA PHE A 382 -10.79 -14.79 -14.35
C PHE A 382 -11.08 -15.97 -13.42
N ASN A 383 -12.34 -16.37 -13.26
CA ASN A 383 -12.71 -17.60 -12.57
C ASN A 383 -12.34 -18.86 -13.40
N GLN A 384 -11.94 -18.70 -14.66
CA GLN A 384 -11.36 -19.77 -15.46
C GLN A 384 -9.88 -19.93 -15.13
N LYS A 385 -9.46 -21.16 -14.83
CA LYS A 385 -8.07 -21.47 -14.44
C LYS A 385 -7.03 -20.99 -15.47
N SER A 386 -7.31 -21.14 -16.77
CA SER A 386 -6.41 -20.70 -17.84
C SER A 386 -6.16 -19.20 -17.83
N LEU A 387 -7.22 -18.39 -17.65
CA LEU A 387 -7.14 -16.94 -17.65
C LEU A 387 -6.58 -16.38 -16.34
N TYR A 388 -6.84 -17.04 -15.21
CA TYR A 388 -6.15 -16.76 -13.96
C TYR A 388 -4.63 -16.89 -14.12
N VAL A 389 -4.17 -18.02 -14.68
CA VAL A 389 -2.75 -18.27 -14.95
C VAL A 389 -2.19 -17.28 -15.97
N ALA A 390 -2.93 -16.96 -17.02
CA ALA A 390 -2.51 -15.97 -18.02
C ALA A 390 -2.32 -14.57 -17.42
N HIS A 391 -3.17 -14.15 -16.49
CA HIS A 391 -2.96 -12.90 -15.78
C HIS A 391 -1.75 -12.96 -14.84
N GLY A 392 -1.54 -14.10 -14.15
CA GLY A 392 -0.32 -14.30 -13.37
C GLY A 392 0.93 -14.13 -14.24
N ALA A 393 0.93 -14.68 -15.46
CA ALA A 393 2.00 -14.50 -16.43
C ALA A 393 2.14 -13.05 -16.91
N PHE A 394 1.02 -12.35 -17.16
CA PHE A 394 1.00 -10.92 -17.50
C PHE A 394 1.62 -10.06 -16.40
N THR A 395 1.23 -10.28 -15.14
CA THR A 395 1.79 -9.58 -13.97
C THR A 395 3.28 -9.88 -13.83
N ALA A 396 3.70 -11.14 -13.97
CA ALA A 396 5.11 -11.51 -13.95
C ALA A 396 5.92 -10.85 -15.07
N ALA A 397 5.31 -10.59 -16.23
CA ALA A 397 5.96 -9.92 -17.36
C ALA A 397 6.05 -8.39 -17.20
N ILE A 398 5.21 -7.78 -16.35
CA ILE A 398 5.14 -6.32 -16.18
C ILE A 398 5.91 -5.83 -14.95
N THR A 399 5.91 -6.61 -13.88
CA THR A 399 6.52 -6.21 -12.61
C THR A 399 8.01 -5.87 -12.77
N PRO A 400 8.89 -6.72 -13.33
CA PRO A 400 10.30 -6.38 -13.46
C PRO A 400 10.56 -5.13 -14.34
N PRO A 401 9.94 -4.97 -15.53
CA PRO A 401 10.10 -3.75 -16.32
C PRO A 401 9.73 -2.46 -15.59
N MET A 402 8.59 -2.46 -14.88
CA MET A 402 8.12 -1.29 -14.14
C MET A 402 9.05 -0.95 -12.97
N VAL A 403 9.45 -1.97 -12.20
CA VAL A 403 10.39 -1.81 -11.08
C VAL A 403 11.71 -1.23 -11.55
N VAL A 404 12.33 -1.83 -12.57
CA VAL A 404 13.61 -1.34 -13.10
C VAL A 404 13.46 0.07 -13.66
N ALA A 405 12.37 0.36 -14.36
CA ALA A 405 12.11 1.69 -14.91
C ALA A 405 12.00 2.77 -13.83
N ILE A 406 11.30 2.49 -12.72
CA ILE A 406 11.16 3.43 -11.61
C ILE A 406 12.49 3.61 -10.89
N VAL A 407 13.15 2.51 -10.51
CA VAL A 407 14.41 2.53 -9.76
C VAL A 407 15.51 3.22 -10.55
N LEU A 408 15.73 2.87 -11.82
CA LEU A 408 16.71 3.57 -12.67
C LEU A 408 16.30 5.01 -12.94
N GLY A 409 15.00 5.28 -13.10
CA GLY A 409 14.50 6.64 -13.30
C GLY A 409 14.86 7.57 -12.16
N MET A 410 14.65 7.09 -10.94
CA MET A 410 14.90 7.89 -9.74
C MET A 410 16.38 7.89 -9.35
N ALA A 411 17.14 6.83 -9.62
CA ALA A 411 18.53 6.73 -9.14
C ALA A 411 19.57 7.18 -10.17
N TRP A 412 19.28 7.13 -11.48
CA TRP A 412 20.29 7.31 -12.52
C TRP A 412 19.97 8.46 -13.47
N ARG A 413 20.77 9.53 -13.38
CA ARG A 413 20.63 10.75 -14.20
C ARG A 413 20.72 10.51 -15.70
N ARG A 414 21.43 9.46 -16.13
CA ARG A 414 21.63 9.13 -17.56
C ARG A 414 20.46 8.36 -18.16
N TYR A 415 19.63 7.73 -17.33
CA TYR A 415 18.44 7.00 -17.77
C TYR A 415 17.47 7.94 -18.47
N ASN A 416 17.06 7.60 -19.69
CA ASN A 416 16.35 8.53 -20.58
C ASN A 416 15.11 7.88 -21.20
N ARG A 417 14.44 8.63 -22.10
CA ARG A 417 13.21 8.16 -22.78
C ARG A 417 13.41 6.82 -23.50
N TRP A 418 14.54 6.63 -24.16
CA TRP A 418 14.82 5.38 -24.89
C TRP A 418 15.14 4.24 -23.94
N GLY A 419 15.86 4.53 -22.85
CA GLY A 419 16.06 3.60 -21.75
C GLY A 419 14.74 3.08 -21.18
N VAL A 420 13.82 3.98 -20.84
CA VAL A 420 12.53 3.56 -20.26
C VAL A 420 11.65 2.77 -21.22
N LEU A 421 11.60 3.14 -22.49
CA LEU A 421 10.82 2.39 -23.48
C LEU A 421 11.45 1.01 -23.77
N ALA A 422 12.77 0.91 -23.85
CA ALA A 422 13.47 -0.36 -24.02
C ALA A 422 13.25 -1.29 -22.82
N THR A 423 13.28 -0.75 -21.60
CA THR A 423 12.97 -1.50 -20.38
C THR A 423 11.52 -1.99 -20.38
N LEU A 424 10.55 -1.08 -20.57
CA LEU A 424 9.12 -1.41 -20.49
C LEU A 424 8.69 -2.39 -21.59
N ILE A 425 9.00 -2.08 -22.85
CA ILE A 425 8.52 -2.85 -23.99
C ILE A 425 9.44 -4.05 -24.24
N GLY A 426 10.74 -3.80 -24.37
CA GLY A 426 11.73 -4.85 -24.64
C GLY A 426 11.83 -5.87 -23.51
N GLY A 427 11.83 -5.39 -22.26
CA GLY A 427 11.81 -6.26 -21.08
C GLY A 427 10.55 -7.11 -20.98
N ALA A 428 9.37 -6.53 -21.14
CA ALA A 428 8.12 -7.28 -21.15
C ALA A 428 8.10 -8.35 -22.26
N LEU A 429 8.50 -7.99 -23.49
CA LEU A 429 8.59 -8.94 -24.61
C LEU A 429 9.58 -10.08 -24.33
N ALA A 430 10.74 -9.78 -23.73
CA ALA A 430 11.73 -10.79 -23.38
C ALA A 430 11.22 -11.76 -22.29
N ILE A 431 10.43 -11.27 -21.33
CA ILE A 431 9.80 -12.12 -20.31
C ILE A 431 8.67 -12.95 -20.93
N PHE A 432 7.84 -12.38 -21.80
CA PHE A 432 6.83 -13.15 -22.56
C PHE A 432 7.48 -14.25 -23.41
N ALA A 433 8.60 -13.95 -24.09
CA ALA A 433 9.36 -14.95 -24.83
C ALA A 433 9.86 -16.10 -23.94
N SER A 434 10.19 -15.84 -22.67
CA SER A 434 10.62 -16.88 -21.72
C SER A 434 9.49 -17.87 -21.36
N PHE A 435 8.22 -17.47 -21.45
CA PHE A 435 7.11 -18.41 -21.29
C PHE A 435 6.98 -19.36 -22.48
N ALA A 436 7.20 -18.85 -23.70
CA ALA A 436 7.17 -19.67 -24.91
C ALA A 436 8.44 -20.52 -25.08
N ARG A 437 9.58 -20.05 -24.57
CA ARG A 437 10.90 -20.68 -24.68
C ARG A 437 11.60 -20.71 -23.31
N PRO A 438 11.24 -21.62 -22.40
CA PRO A 438 11.84 -21.70 -21.06
C PRO A 438 13.36 -21.86 -21.05
N GLY A 439 13.96 -22.39 -22.14
CA GLY A 439 15.41 -22.48 -22.30
C GLY A 439 16.16 -21.15 -22.18
N LEU A 440 15.49 -20.00 -22.40
CA LEU A 440 16.06 -18.66 -22.16
C LEU A 440 16.45 -18.43 -20.70
N LEU A 441 15.84 -19.15 -19.76
CA LEU A 441 16.13 -19.06 -18.33
C LEU A 441 17.38 -19.86 -17.93
N SER A 442 17.88 -20.77 -18.79
CA SER A 442 18.99 -21.66 -18.46
C SER A 442 20.26 -20.95 -17.95
N PRO A 443 20.69 -19.78 -18.47
CA PRO A 443 21.88 -19.08 -17.96
C PRO A 443 21.67 -18.45 -16.58
N PHE A 444 20.41 -18.33 -16.14
CA PHE A 444 20.02 -17.66 -14.90
C PHE A 444 19.65 -18.66 -13.80
N ARG A 445 19.73 -19.97 -14.07
CA ARG A 445 19.37 -20.99 -13.11
C ARG A 445 20.30 -20.98 -11.90
N ILE A 446 19.70 -21.07 -10.72
CA ILE A 446 20.40 -21.17 -9.44
C ILE A 446 19.97 -22.51 -8.84
N GLY A 447 20.87 -23.50 -8.82
CA GLY A 447 20.54 -24.84 -8.32
C GLY A 447 19.27 -25.43 -8.94
N ALA A 448 18.41 -25.98 -8.10
CA ALA A 448 17.13 -26.59 -8.48
C ALA A 448 15.95 -25.60 -8.46
N VAL A 449 16.18 -24.30 -8.27
CA VAL A 449 15.11 -23.29 -8.17
C VAL A 449 14.21 -23.31 -9.41
N GLY A 450 12.90 -23.36 -9.20
CA GLY A 450 11.91 -23.44 -10.28
C GLY A 450 11.90 -22.21 -11.20
N ASP A 451 11.52 -22.46 -12.45
CA ASP A 451 11.50 -21.44 -13.51
C ASP A 451 10.58 -20.24 -13.19
N GLU A 452 9.55 -20.45 -12.37
CA GLU A 452 8.66 -19.38 -11.90
C GLU A 452 9.40 -18.28 -11.14
N TYR A 453 10.32 -18.68 -10.26
CA TYR A 453 11.16 -17.76 -9.50
C TYR A 453 12.28 -17.18 -10.35
N ILE A 454 12.96 -18.03 -11.14
CA ILE A 454 14.08 -17.61 -11.99
C ILE A 454 13.63 -16.60 -13.05
N ARG A 455 12.37 -16.65 -13.51
CA ARG A 455 11.84 -15.68 -14.46
C ARG A 455 11.84 -14.25 -13.91
N ALA A 456 11.63 -14.07 -12.60
CA ALA A 456 11.74 -12.76 -11.97
C ALA A 456 13.20 -12.25 -12.01
N TYR A 457 14.17 -13.10 -11.67
CA TYR A 457 15.59 -12.77 -11.75
C TYR A 457 16.02 -12.43 -13.19
N TYR A 458 15.70 -13.30 -14.15
CA TYR A 458 15.90 -13.06 -15.58
C TYR A 458 15.29 -11.73 -16.03
N GLY A 459 14.03 -11.48 -15.64
CA GLY A 459 13.31 -10.26 -15.99
C GLY A 459 14.01 -9.01 -15.47
N LEU A 460 14.41 -9.00 -14.21
CA LEU A 460 15.14 -7.87 -13.60
C LEU A 460 16.47 -7.60 -14.32
N VAL A 461 17.26 -8.64 -14.61
CA VAL A 461 18.55 -8.49 -15.29
C VAL A 461 18.38 -8.01 -16.72
N VAL A 462 17.49 -8.62 -17.51
CA VAL A 462 17.27 -8.23 -18.90
C VAL A 462 16.75 -6.80 -19.00
N CYS A 463 15.78 -6.44 -18.15
CA CYS A 463 15.27 -5.07 -18.08
C CYS A 463 16.38 -4.07 -17.76
N LEU A 464 17.25 -4.40 -16.79
CA LEU A 464 18.40 -3.56 -16.42
C LEU A 464 19.36 -3.39 -17.59
N VAL A 465 19.76 -4.49 -18.25
CA VAL A 465 20.69 -4.47 -19.39
C VAL A 465 20.12 -3.66 -20.55
N LEU A 466 18.86 -3.90 -20.94
CA LEU A 466 18.20 -3.15 -22.02
C LEU A 466 18.10 -1.66 -21.70
N GLY A 467 17.68 -1.32 -20.48
CA GLY A 467 17.56 0.06 -20.01
C GLY A 467 18.90 0.79 -19.98
N VAL A 468 19.96 0.14 -19.52
CA VAL A 468 21.33 0.67 -19.48
C VAL A 468 21.87 0.86 -20.90
N ALA A 469 21.82 -0.17 -21.74
CA ALA A 469 22.33 -0.11 -23.11
C ALA A 469 21.63 0.99 -23.92
N ALA A 470 20.29 0.98 -23.95
CA ALA A 470 19.52 1.98 -24.69
C ALA A 470 19.75 3.41 -24.17
N SER A 471 19.93 3.58 -22.85
CA SER A 471 20.27 4.88 -22.27
C SER A 471 21.65 5.34 -22.75
N LEU A 472 22.68 4.51 -22.66
CA LEU A 472 24.05 4.86 -23.04
C LEU A 472 24.21 5.15 -24.52
N LEU A 473 23.52 4.40 -25.39
CA LEU A 473 23.58 4.52 -26.85
C LEU A 473 22.77 5.70 -27.41
N SER A 474 21.88 6.32 -26.64
CA SER A 474 21.01 7.41 -27.09
C SER A 474 21.36 8.75 -26.43
N ARG A 475 20.69 9.84 -26.81
CA ARG A 475 21.02 11.20 -26.33
C ARG A 475 20.84 11.36 -24.81
N ARG A 476 21.67 12.21 -24.18
CA ARG A 476 21.55 12.53 -22.75
C ARG A 476 20.24 13.28 -22.46
N PRO A 477 19.60 13.05 -21.29
CA PRO A 477 18.44 13.84 -20.87
C PRO A 477 18.73 15.33 -20.72
N GLU A 478 17.73 16.16 -20.99
CA GLU A 478 17.75 17.58 -20.67
C GLU A 478 17.81 17.80 -19.15
N PRO A 479 18.67 18.70 -18.63
CA PRO A 479 18.79 18.95 -17.19
C PRO A 479 17.47 19.33 -16.50
N GLN A 480 16.58 20.04 -17.21
CA GLN A 480 15.28 20.46 -16.68
C GLN A 480 14.38 19.28 -16.29
N ARG A 481 14.45 18.17 -17.03
CA ARG A 481 13.67 16.94 -16.73
C ARG A 481 14.25 16.13 -15.56
N LEU A 482 15.47 16.45 -15.12
CA LEU A 482 16.12 15.80 -13.99
C LEU A 482 15.82 16.49 -12.66
N ALA A 483 15.51 17.80 -12.69
CA ALA A 483 15.31 18.61 -11.50
C ALA A 483 14.08 18.13 -10.71
N GLY A 484 14.33 17.59 -9.52
CA GLY A 484 13.30 17.09 -8.61
C GLY A 484 12.84 15.64 -8.86
N TYR A 485 13.19 15.03 -9.99
CA TYR A 485 12.75 13.68 -10.38
C TYR A 485 13.86 12.62 -10.33
N VAL A 486 15.04 12.98 -9.83
CA VAL A 486 16.16 12.08 -9.59
C VAL A 486 16.65 12.33 -8.17
N TRP A 487 17.11 11.27 -7.51
CA TRP A 487 17.70 11.29 -6.19
C TRP A 487 18.72 12.43 -6.11
N GLY A 488 18.52 13.32 -5.14
CA GLY A 488 19.38 14.45 -4.90
C GLY A 488 19.15 15.07 -3.52
N PRO A 489 19.68 16.28 -3.27
CA PRO A 489 19.54 16.95 -1.98
C PRO A 489 18.07 17.22 -1.64
N GLN A 490 17.59 16.68 -0.52
CA GLN A 490 16.19 16.86 -0.10
C GLN A 490 15.82 18.32 0.18
N ARG A 491 16.77 19.13 0.65
CA ARG A 491 16.57 20.57 0.84
C ARG A 491 16.14 21.27 -0.45
N ALA A 492 16.64 20.81 -1.61
CA ALA A 492 16.22 21.35 -2.91
C ALA A 492 14.77 20.97 -3.24
N LEU A 493 14.36 19.72 -2.97
CA LEU A 493 12.97 19.28 -3.12
C LEU A 493 12.02 20.08 -2.21
N MET A 494 12.40 20.26 -0.94
CA MET A 494 11.62 21.05 0.02
C MET A 494 11.49 22.51 -0.42
N ARG A 495 12.58 23.11 -0.93
CA ARG A 495 12.56 24.47 -1.49
C ARG A 495 11.61 24.58 -2.69
N MET A 496 11.65 23.62 -3.61
CA MET A 496 10.72 23.54 -4.74
C MET A 496 9.26 23.42 -4.27
N PHE A 497 9.00 22.60 -3.26
CA PHE A 497 7.66 22.39 -2.71
C PHE A 497 7.12 23.62 -1.98
N LYS A 498 7.96 24.27 -1.16
CA LYS A 498 7.59 25.43 -0.33
C LYS A 498 7.49 26.72 -1.15
N GLY A 499 8.38 26.88 -2.14
CA GLY A 499 8.62 28.11 -2.91
C GLY A 499 9.67 29.04 -2.27
N SER A 500 10.22 28.69 -1.11
CA SER A 500 11.22 29.46 -0.35
C SER A 500 12.15 28.53 0.43
N GLU A 501 13.14 29.08 1.14
CA GLU A 501 14.02 28.27 2.00
C GLU A 501 13.21 27.52 3.08
N PRO A 502 13.38 26.18 3.18
CA PRO A 502 12.76 25.42 4.27
C PRO A 502 13.42 25.75 5.62
N ASN A 503 12.59 25.87 6.64
CA ASN A 503 12.99 26.04 8.02
C ASN A 503 13.13 24.66 8.69
N LEU A 504 14.37 24.19 8.80
CA LEU A 504 14.69 22.87 9.36
C LEU A 504 14.88 22.87 10.89
N ALA A 505 14.67 24.02 11.56
CA ALA A 505 14.78 24.11 13.02
C ALA A 505 13.73 23.19 13.69
N LYS A 506 14.06 22.48 14.75
CA LYS A 506 13.11 21.57 15.43
C LYS A 506 12.39 22.31 16.56
N GLY A 507 11.09 22.48 16.43
CA GLY A 507 10.26 23.05 17.50
C GLY A 507 9.25 22.05 18.04
N GLU A 508 8.42 22.52 18.97
CA GLU A 508 7.35 21.75 19.60
C GLU A 508 5.97 22.18 19.08
N VAL A 509 4.95 21.39 19.40
CA VAL A 509 3.55 21.73 19.06
C VAL A 509 3.06 22.83 19.99
N ALA A 510 2.57 23.93 19.43
CA ALA A 510 1.97 25.01 20.21
C ALA A 510 0.45 24.82 20.35
N ALA A 511 -0.10 25.20 21.51
CA ALA A 511 -1.54 25.24 21.74
C ALA A 511 -2.03 26.69 21.71
N CYS A 512 -2.96 27.00 20.80
CA CYS A 512 -3.45 28.36 20.57
C CYS A 512 -4.98 28.39 20.62
N THR A 513 -5.56 29.35 21.34
CA THR A 513 -6.99 29.65 21.22
C THR A 513 -7.27 30.25 19.83
N THR A 514 -8.31 29.79 19.15
CA THR A 514 -8.64 30.25 17.79
C THR A 514 -9.62 31.43 17.80
N GLN A 515 -9.39 32.41 16.93
CA GLN A 515 -10.34 33.49 16.60
C GLN A 515 -10.52 33.59 15.07
N LEU A 516 -11.76 33.64 14.61
CA LEU A 516 -12.07 33.74 13.18
C LEU A 516 -11.65 35.11 12.65
N ASP A 517 -10.92 35.11 11.54
CA ASP A 517 -10.58 36.33 10.81
C ASP A 517 -10.89 36.13 9.32
N GLU A 518 -11.98 36.75 8.86
CA GLU A 518 -12.46 36.64 7.47
C GLU A 518 -11.61 37.44 6.49
N GLN A 519 -10.72 38.31 6.98
CA GLN A 519 -9.82 39.10 6.14
C GLN A 519 -8.53 38.34 5.80
N LEU A 520 -8.24 37.23 6.49
CA LEU A 520 -7.11 36.38 6.18
C LEU A 520 -7.29 35.67 4.84
N ALA A 521 -6.19 35.57 4.09
CA ALA A 521 -6.14 34.75 2.89
C ALA A 521 -6.40 33.27 3.22
N GLU A 522 -7.05 32.56 2.29
CA GLU A 522 -7.34 31.13 2.42
C GLU A 522 -6.07 30.32 2.75
N GLY A 523 -6.16 29.41 3.72
CA GLY A 523 -5.02 28.63 4.18
C GLY A 523 -3.88 29.41 4.84
N THR A 524 -4.10 30.66 5.29
CA THR A 524 -3.10 31.45 6.02
C THR A 524 -3.56 31.69 7.46
N VAL A 525 -2.71 31.37 8.45
CA VAL A 525 -2.99 31.59 9.88
C VAL A 525 -1.96 32.53 10.50
N ARG A 526 -2.36 33.32 11.49
CA ARG A 526 -1.43 34.15 12.27
C ARG A 526 -1.43 33.69 13.72
N ALA A 527 -0.28 33.25 14.20
CA ALA A 527 -0.11 32.76 15.57
C ALA A 527 0.60 33.80 16.45
N PRO A 528 0.42 33.75 17.78
CA PRO A 528 1.17 34.58 18.72
C PRO A 528 2.68 34.37 18.60
N ALA A 529 3.46 35.41 18.87
CA ALA A 529 4.92 35.35 18.80
C ALA A 529 5.49 34.23 19.71
N SER A 530 4.93 34.03 20.90
CA SER A 530 5.23 32.93 21.82
C SER A 530 5.00 31.56 21.20
N ALA A 531 3.87 31.33 20.55
CA ALA A 531 3.58 30.08 19.84
C ALA A 531 4.57 29.85 18.69
N MET A 532 4.91 30.90 17.92
CA MET A 532 5.92 30.81 16.87
C MET A 532 7.31 30.49 17.43
N ARG A 533 7.69 31.04 18.60
CA ARG A 533 8.94 30.68 19.30
C ARG A 533 8.94 29.21 19.74
N THR A 534 7.86 28.71 20.32
CA THR A 534 7.71 27.28 20.69
C THR A 534 7.88 26.35 19.49
N MET A 535 7.25 26.69 18.36
CA MET A 535 7.38 25.93 17.12
C MET A 535 8.72 26.16 16.40
N GLN A 536 9.55 27.10 16.85
CA GLN A 536 10.69 27.64 16.11
C GLN A 536 10.32 28.00 14.66
N ALA A 537 9.13 28.58 14.47
CA ALA A 537 8.54 28.88 13.18
C ALA A 537 8.73 30.35 12.79
N ARG A 538 8.68 30.60 11.49
CA ARG A 538 8.84 31.92 10.87
C ARG A 538 7.68 32.18 9.91
N PRO A 539 7.38 33.46 9.58
CA PRO A 539 6.42 33.77 8.54
C PRO A 539 6.76 33.02 7.24
N GLY A 540 5.72 32.45 6.61
CA GLY A 540 5.82 31.64 5.40
C GLY A 540 6.08 30.14 5.62
N ASP A 541 6.37 29.70 6.85
CA ASP A 541 6.50 28.28 7.18
C ASP A 541 5.16 27.55 7.02
N LEU A 542 5.25 26.28 6.61
CA LEU A 542 4.09 25.41 6.52
C LEU A 542 3.80 24.82 7.90
N VAL A 543 2.55 24.92 8.32
CA VAL A 543 2.06 24.37 9.58
C VAL A 543 0.86 23.48 9.36
N LEU A 544 0.70 22.51 10.26
CA LEU A 544 -0.54 21.76 10.41
C LEU A 544 -1.28 22.30 11.64
N VAL A 545 -2.49 22.80 11.42
CA VAL A 545 -3.42 23.17 12.49
C VAL A 545 -4.36 22.00 12.72
N SER A 546 -4.51 21.54 13.96
CA SER A 546 -5.33 20.39 14.29
C SER A 546 -6.15 20.58 15.56
N ARG A 547 -7.29 19.88 15.63
CA ARG A 547 -8.00 19.71 16.89
C ARG A 547 -7.08 19.00 17.91
N PRO A 548 -7.09 19.39 19.20
CA PRO A 548 -6.33 18.69 20.23
C PRO A 548 -6.69 17.20 20.30
N GLY A 549 -5.66 16.37 20.51
CA GLY A 549 -5.78 14.91 20.62
C GLY A 549 -5.16 14.17 19.44
N TRP A 550 -4.13 13.38 19.71
CA TRP A 550 -3.38 12.63 18.70
C TRP A 550 -4.21 11.51 18.05
N TRP A 551 -5.21 10.97 18.76
CA TRP A 551 -6.02 9.82 18.34
C TRP A 551 -6.90 10.09 17.11
N HIS A 552 -7.17 11.35 16.77
CA HIS A 552 -7.87 11.70 15.53
C HIS A 552 -7.01 11.47 14.28
N GLY A 553 -5.71 11.26 14.46
CA GLY A 553 -4.76 10.92 13.40
C GLY A 553 -4.65 11.95 12.27
N GLY A 554 -5.15 13.16 12.48
CA GLY A 554 -5.18 14.23 11.49
C GLY A 554 -6.48 14.36 10.69
N VAL A 555 -7.51 13.53 10.91
CA VAL A 555 -8.84 13.70 10.26
C VAL A 555 -9.37 15.13 10.42
N LEU A 556 -9.19 15.69 11.62
CA LEU A 556 -9.61 17.03 12.03
C LEU A 556 -8.42 18.00 12.04
N ALA A 557 -7.71 18.07 10.93
CA ALA A 557 -6.57 18.96 10.74
C ALA A 557 -6.60 19.61 9.35
N ALA A 558 -5.88 20.72 9.21
CA ALA A 558 -5.74 21.48 7.99
C ALA A 558 -4.31 22.02 7.86
N HIS A 559 -3.78 21.99 6.64
CA HIS A 559 -2.52 22.67 6.32
C HIS A 559 -2.76 24.17 6.21
N ALA A 560 -1.84 24.96 6.73
CA ALA A 560 -1.83 26.40 6.59
C ALA A 560 -0.40 26.94 6.45
N ARG A 561 -0.28 28.20 6.02
CA ARG A 561 0.96 28.98 6.08
C ARG A 561 0.89 29.98 7.21
N LEU A 562 2.00 30.14 7.93
CA LEU A 562 2.11 31.19 8.94
C LEU A 562 2.26 32.57 8.29
N GLY A 563 1.42 33.51 8.70
CA GLY A 563 1.60 34.94 8.41
C GLY A 563 2.49 35.63 9.44
N GLU A 564 2.43 36.96 9.46
CA GLU A 564 3.13 37.78 10.45
C GLU A 564 2.65 37.47 11.88
N PRO A 565 3.58 37.46 12.87
CA PRO A 565 3.25 37.14 14.26
C PRO A 565 2.22 38.12 14.84
N LEU A 566 1.42 37.61 15.78
CA LEU A 566 0.58 38.43 16.64
C LEU A 566 1.32 38.76 17.94
N PRO A 567 0.95 39.85 18.62
CA PRO A 567 1.35 40.10 20.00
C PRO A 567 1.10 38.89 20.90
N ASP A 568 1.93 38.75 21.93
CA ASP A 568 1.75 37.69 22.92
C ASP A 568 0.43 37.86 23.67
N GLY A 569 -0.26 36.75 23.91
CA GLY A 569 -1.57 36.72 24.57
C GLY A 569 -2.78 36.88 23.64
N GLU A 570 -2.59 37.29 22.38
CA GLU A 570 -3.69 37.27 21.39
C GLU A 570 -4.07 35.82 21.00
N PRO A 571 -5.33 35.56 20.66
CA PRO A 571 -5.71 34.29 20.04
C PRO A 571 -5.14 34.18 18.62
N MET A 572 -4.88 32.96 18.17
CA MET A 572 -4.49 32.69 16.78
C MET A 572 -5.64 33.05 15.84
N ARG A 573 -5.34 33.91 14.86
CA ARG A 573 -6.30 34.26 13.81
C ARG A 573 -6.31 33.18 12.74
N ILE A 574 -7.50 32.66 12.47
CA ILE A 574 -7.73 31.53 11.58
C ILE A 574 -8.83 31.87 10.56
N PRO A 575 -8.66 31.56 9.27
CA PRO A 575 -9.70 31.79 8.27
C PRO A 575 -10.74 30.66 8.32
N ARG A 576 -11.90 30.94 7.72
CA ARG A 576 -13.09 30.07 7.80
C ARG A 576 -12.86 28.67 7.24
N ASP A 577 -12.05 28.53 6.19
CA ASP A 577 -11.72 27.26 5.52
C ASP A 577 -10.90 26.32 6.41
N VAL A 578 -9.94 26.86 7.16
CA VAL A 578 -9.10 26.08 8.09
C VAL A 578 -9.95 25.70 9.32
N LEU A 579 -10.69 26.65 9.90
CA LEU A 579 -11.53 26.40 11.08
C LEU A 579 -12.61 25.33 10.80
N ALA A 580 -13.23 25.36 9.62
CA ALA A 580 -14.25 24.39 9.21
C ALA A 580 -13.73 22.94 9.16
N GLN A 581 -12.43 22.72 8.90
CA GLN A 581 -11.83 21.39 8.87
C GLN A 581 -11.53 20.83 10.27
N LEU A 582 -11.27 21.70 11.25
CA LEU A 582 -10.99 21.30 12.63
C LEU A 582 -12.23 20.76 13.35
N SER A 583 -13.43 21.14 12.89
CA SER A 583 -14.71 20.79 13.53
C SER A 583 -14.73 21.15 15.02
N ILE A 584 -14.19 22.33 15.36
CA ILE A 584 -14.25 22.93 16.70
C ILE A 584 -14.96 24.29 16.63
N PRO A 585 -15.71 24.69 17.67
CA PRO A 585 -16.21 26.05 17.80
C PRO A 585 -15.07 27.06 17.83
N GLU A 586 -15.36 28.28 17.41
CA GLU A 586 -14.48 29.43 17.64
C GLU A 586 -14.20 29.61 19.15
N GLY A 587 -13.04 30.16 19.49
CA GLY A 587 -12.60 30.35 20.88
C GLY A 587 -12.10 29.07 21.57
N ARG A 588 -12.03 27.93 20.86
CA ARG A 588 -11.42 26.71 21.39
C ARG A 588 -9.94 26.62 21.06
N THR A 589 -9.23 25.82 21.84
CA THR A 589 -7.81 25.54 21.61
C THR A 589 -7.62 24.66 20.38
N ALA A 590 -6.72 25.05 19.49
CA ALA A 590 -6.16 24.23 18.43
C ALA A 590 -4.67 23.99 18.69
N HIS A 591 -4.16 22.87 18.20
CA HIS A 591 -2.72 22.59 18.15
C HIS A 591 -2.17 23.06 16.81
N VAL A 592 -0.96 23.63 16.82
CA VAL A 592 -0.25 24.07 15.64
C VAL A 592 1.13 23.44 15.65
N GLU A 593 1.46 22.73 14.58
CA GLU A 593 2.71 22.02 14.41
C GLU A 593 3.43 22.53 13.16
N LYS A 594 4.71 22.92 13.29
CA LYS A 594 5.52 23.28 12.13
C LYS A 594 5.96 22.04 11.36
N ILE A 595 5.77 22.08 10.05
CA ILE A 595 6.22 21.04 9.13
C ILE A 595 7.63 21.38 8.61
N PHE A 596 7.82 22.52 7.93
CA PHE A 596 9.13 23.13 7.55
C PHE A 596 8.98 24.47 6.81
#